data_AF-A0A194WAN6-F1
#
_entry.id   AF-A0A194WAN6-F1
#
_cell.length_a   1.000
_cell.length_b   1.000
_cell.length_c   1.000
_cell.angle_alpha   90.00
_cell.angle_beta   90.00
_cell.angle_gamma   90.00
#
_symmetry.space_group_name_H-M   'P 1'
#
loop_
_entity.id
_entity.type
_entity.pdbx_description
1 polymer ?
#
loop_
_entity_poly.entity_id
_entity_poly.type
_entity_poly.pdbx_seq_one_letter_code
_entity_poly.pdbx_strand_id
1 'polypeptide(L)'
;MTTTMVYLLDLGPEPNSYGSFLDQVDMGVNMGGLVLSDTTLAKIKDDLNDSEILIKRYKYELYKIEQQRELFQSDFIRLNNRVEEAYSDRDVDKAMGIEMMKKHWRITFTTISRELDQKLASLKEDIEPIGLWHIRMEHAIKLLESGKGTSNDCDDSAQM
;
A
#
# COMPACT_ATOMS: atom_id res chain seq x y z
N MET A 1 -15.95 -34.73 30.18
CA MET A 1 -15.25 -34.85 28.89
C MET A 1 -15.97 -33.96 27.89
N THR A 2 -15.55 -32.70 27.78
CA THR A 2 -16.02 -31.81 26.71
C THR A 2 -15.07 -31.99 25.54
N THR A 3 -15.55 -32.67 24.50
CA THR A 3 -14.83 -32.83 23.24
C THR A 3 -14.65 -31.45 22.61
N THR A 4 -13.45 -30.88 22.72
CA THR A 4 -13.09 -29.67 21.98
C THR A 4 -13.14 -30.03 20.50
N MET A 5 -14.21 -29.62 19.81
CA MET A 5 -14.31 -29.78 18.36
C MET A 5 -13.22 -28.93 17.69
N VAL A 6 -12.21 -29.58 17.14
CA VAL A 6 -11.31 -28.98 16.16
C VAL A 6 -12.07 -28.93 14.85
N TYR A 7 -12.51 -27.74 14.44
CA TYR A 7 -13.11 -27.54 13.13
C TYR A 7 -11.98 -27.39 12.12
N LEU A 8 -11.58 -28.52 11.54
CA LEU A 8 -10.74 -28.53 10.35
C LEU A 8 -11.59 -27.95 9.22
N LEU A 9 -11.46 -26.64 9.01
CA LEU A 9 -12.08 -25.97 7.87
C LEU A 9 -11.24 -26.33 6.65
N ASP A 10 -11.50 -27.53 6.14
CA ASP A 10 -11.26 -27.82 4.75
C ASP A 10 -12.27 -26.97 3.97
N LEU A 11 -11.81 -25.77 3.61
CA LEU A 11 -12.56 -24.79 2.84
C LEU A 11 -12.97 -25.32 1.46
N GLY A 12 -12.61 -26.57 1.13
CA GLY A 12 -12.94 -27.22 -0.12
C GLY A 12 -12.25 -26.52 -1.30
N PRO A 13 -12.28 -27.14 -2.48
CA PRO A 13 -11.74 -26.53 -3.70
C PRO A 13 -12.62 -25.37 -4.22
N GLU A 14 -13.67 -24.98 -3.50
CA GLU A 14 -14.59 -23.96 -3.99
C GLU A 14 -13.98 -22.55 -3.95
N PRO A 15 -14.10 -21.76 -5.03
CA PRO A 15 -13.46 -20.44 -5.16
C PRO A 15 -13.80 -19.42 -4.06
N ASN A 16 -14.93 -19.59 -3.37
CA ASN A 16 -15.51 -18.60 -2.46
C ASN A 16 -15.23 -18.86 -0.97
N SER A 17 -14.55 -19.96 -0.66
CA SER A 17 -14.27 -20.36 0.72
C SER A 17 -13.21 -19.46 1.38
N TYR A 18 -12.26 -18.97 0.57
CA TYR A 18 -11.23 -18.02 0.99
C TYR A 18 -11.79 -16.66 1.43
N GLY A 19 -12.81 -16.14 0.75
CA GLY A 19 -13.49 -14.89 1.14
C GLY A 19 -14.26 -15.05 2.46
N SER A 20 -14.94 -16.19 2.64
CA SER A 20 -15.68 -16.49 3.86
C SER A 20 -14.78 -16.57 5.11
N PHE A 21 -13.55 -17.06 4.97
CA PHE A 21 -12.55 -17.06 6.05
C PHE A 21 -12.17 -15.64 6.49
N LEU A 22 -11.90 -14.74 5.54
CA LEU A 22 -11.50 -13.37 5.85
C LEU A 22 -12.66 -12.55 6.42
N ASP A 23 -13.89 -12.84 6.00
CA ASP A 23 -15.08 -12.24 6.60
C ASP A 23 -15.24 -12.69 8.07
N GLN A 24 -14.92 -13.95 8.40
CA GLN A 24 -14.93 -14.44 9.79
C GLN A 24 -13.84 -13.80 10.67
N VAL A 25 -12.65 -13.58 10.10
CA VAL A 25 -11.56 -12.84 10.75
C VAL A 25 -12.01 -11.41 11.08
N ASP A 26 -12.65 -10.73 10.13
CA ASP A 26 -13.13 -9.35 10.32
C ASP A 26 -14.27 -9.24 11.31
N MET A 27 -15.16 -10.25 11.39
CA MET A 27 -16.23 -10.29 12.38
C MET A 27 -15.72 -10.58 13.81
N GLY A 28 -14.41 -10.80 14.01
CA GLY A 28 -13.83 -11.06 15.32
C GLY A 28 -14.28 -12.40 15.92
N VAL A 29 -14.65 -13.37 15.07
CA VAL A 29 -15.00 -14.72 15.50
C VAL A 29 -13.78 -15.33 16.18
N ASN A 30 -14.00 -16.06 17.28
CA ASN A 30 -12.91 -16.69 18.03
C ASN A 30 -12.30 -17.83 17.19
N MET A 31 -11.21 -17.52 16.47
CA MET A 31 -10.56 -18.40 15.48
C MET A 31 -9.78 -19.57 16.11
N GLY A 32 -9.78 -19.73 17.43
CA GLY A 32 -8.95 -20.69 18.17
C GLY A 32 -9.16 -22.18 17.86
N GLY A 33 -10.04 -22.51 16.92
CA GLY A 33 -10.25 -23.87 16.41
C GLY A 33 -10.19 -24.01 14.89
N LEU A 34 -9.90 -22.94 14.13
CA LEU A 34 -9.77 -23.01 12.67
C LEU A 34 -8.35 -23.43 12.27
N VAL A 35 -8.25 -24.62 11.68
CA VAL A 35 -7.03 -25.10 11.03
C VAL A 35 -7.21 -24.96 9.52
N LEU A 36 -6.39 -24.11 8.89
CA LEU A 36 -6.30 -24.02 7.43
C LEU A 36 -5.47 -25.19 6.89
N SER A 37 -5.79 -25.68 5.70
CA SER A 37 -4.91 -26.60 4.98
C SER A 37 -3.59 -25.92 4.63
N ASP A 38 -2.49 -26.70 4.57
CA ASP A 38 -1.18 -26.20 4.15
C ASP A 38 -1.23 -25.53 2.75
N THR A 39 -2.07 -26.06 1.86
CA THR A 39 -2.30 -25.50 0.52
C THR A 39 -2.98 -24.14 0.55
N THR A 40 -3.95 -23.94 1.45
CA THR A 40 -4.63 -22.65 1.63
C THR A 40 -3.67 -21.65 2.27
N LEU A 41 -2.92 -22.07 3.28
CA LEU A 41 -1.92 -21.22 3.93
C LEU A 41 -0.80 -20.78 2.98
N ALA A 42 -0.35 -21.68 2.09
CA ALA A 42 0.64 -21.35 1.05
C ALA A 42 0.09 -20.28 0.09
N LYS A 43 -1.14 -20.47 -0.40
CA LYS A 43 -1.80 -19.49 -1.28
C LYS A 43 -1.95 -18.11 -0.63
N ILE A 44 -2.30 -18.08 0.65
CA ILE A 44 -2.40 -16.85 1.46
C ILE A 44 -1.06 -16.11 1.52
N LYS A 45 0.03 -16.85 1.73
CA LYS A 45 1.38 -16.29 1.80
C LYS A 45 1.83 -15.77 0.43
N ASP A 46 1.50 -16.46 -0.65
CA ASP A 46 1.78 -16.03 -2.01
C ASP A 46 1.02 -14.74 -2.35
N ASP A 47 -0.30 -14.69 -2.08
CA ASP A 47 -1.14 -13.49 -2.29
C ASP A 47 -0.63 -12.28 -1.49
N LEU A 48 -0.14 -12.50 -0.26
CA LEU A 48 0.47 -11.46 0.58
C LEU A 48 1.75 -10.93 -0.03
N ASN A 49 2.64 -11.82 -0.46
CA ASN A 49 3.90 -11.44 -1.10
C ASN A 49 3.66 -10.65 -2.39
N ASP A 50 2.70 -11.09 -3.21
CA ASP A 50 2.30 -10.39 -4.43
C ASP A 50 1.74 -9.00 -4.11
N SER A 51 0.87 -8.90 -3.11
CA SER A 51 0.33 -7.62 -2.65
C SER A 51 1.43 -6.68 -2.13
N GLU A 52 2.42 -7.20 -1.39
CA GLU A 52 3.56 -6.42 -0.90
C GLU A 52 4.41 -5.87 -2.06
N ILE A 53 4.64 -6.67 -3.11
CA ILE A 53 5.35 -6.25 -4.32
C ILE A 53 4.59 -5.10 -5.00
N LEU A 54 3.27 -5.20 -5.13
CA LEU A 54 2.43 -4.15 -5.72
C LEU A 54 2.47 -2.86 -4.90
N ILE A 55 2.42 -2.95 -3.56
CA ILE A 55 2.55 -1.80 -2.65
C ILE A 55 3.93 -1.15 -2.78
N LYS A 56 5.01 -1.94 -2.85
CA LYS A 56 6.37 -1.43 -3.07
C LYS A 56 6.48 -0.69 -4.40
N ARG A 57 5.91 -1.25 -5.47
CA ARG A 57 5.87 -0.62 -6.79
C ARG A 57 5.09 0.69 -6.78
N TYR A 58 3.94 0.73 -6.10
CA TYR A 58 3.17 1.95 -5.91
C TYR A 58 3.99 3.03 -5.19
N LYS A 59 4.63 2.70 -4.07
CA LYS A 59 5.49 3.64 -3.33
C LYS A 59 6.62 4.21 -4.20
N TYR A 60 7.22 3.37 -5.04
CA TYR A 60 8.26 3.81 -5.97
C TYR A 60 7.73 4.77 -7.05
N GLU A 61 6.54 4.51 -7.61
CA GLU A 61 5.92 5.43 -8.56
C GLU A 61 5.51 6.75 -7.91
N LEU A 62 5.01 6.71 -6.67
CA LEU A 62 4.72 7.91 -5.88
C LEU A 62 5.97 8.76 -5.66
N TYR A 63 7.08 8.13 -5.27
CA TYR A 63 8.37 8.80 -5.12
C TYR A 63 8.84 9.49 -6.43
N LYS A 64 8.67 8.83 -7.59
CA LYS A 64 9.00 9.46 -8.89
C LYS A 64 8.17 10.71 -9.17
N ILE A 65 6.87 10.65 -8.85
CA ILE A 65 5.96 11.79 -9.04
C ILE A 65 6.41 12.96 -8.16
N GLU A 66 6.78 12.70 -6.90
CA GLU A 66 7.29 13.72 -5.99
C GLU A 66 8.61 14.33 -6.49
N GLN A 67 9.57 13.50 -6.92
CA GLN A 67 10.84 13.97 -7.48
C GLN A 67 10.64 14.86 -8.71
N GLN A 68 9.71 14.52 -9.59
CA GLN A 68 9.38 15.37 -10.73
C GLN A 68 8.85 16.74 -10.28
N ARG A 69 7.97 16.79 -9.27
CA ARG A 69 7.47 18.07 -8.73
C ARG A 69 8.58 18.91 -8.12
N GLU A 70 9.47 18.30 -7.35
CA GLU A 70 10.62 18.98 -6.75
C GLU A 70 11.54 19.59 -7.82
N LEU A 71 11.83 18.85 -8.89
CA LEU A 71 12.62 19.36 -10.02
C LEU A 71 11.97 20.60 -10.66
N PHE A 72 10.66 20.55 -10.91
CA PHE A 72 9.95 21.70 -11.48
C PHE A 72 9.97 22.94 -10.57
N GLN A 73 9.84 22.74 -9.25
CA GLN A 73 9.92 23.82 -8.28
C GLN A 73 11.32 24.43 -8.21
N SER A 74 12.35 23.57 -8.16
CA SER A 74 13.76 23.98 -8.17
C SER A 74 14.10 24.79 -9.42
N ASP A 75 13.67 24.32 -10.59
CA ASP A 75 13.87 25.03 -11.86
C ASP A 75 13.16 26.40 -11.87
N PHE A 76 11.95 26.49 -11.30
CA PHE A 76 11.23 27.75 -11.19
C PHE A 76 11.94 28.76 -10.28
N ILE A 77 12.44 28.31 -9.12
CA ILE A 77 13.25 29.14 -8.21
C ILE A 77 14.50 29.65 -8.93
N ARG A 78 15.22 28.75 -9.63
CA ARG A 78 16.41 29.12 -10.40
C ARG A 78 16.10 30.15 -11.48
N LEU A 79 14.96 30.04 -12.16
CA LEU A 79 14.53 31.03 -13.15
C LEU A 79 14.21 32.38 -12.51
N ASN A 80 13.60 32.44 -11.33
CA ASN A 80 13.36 33.69 -10.61
C ASN A 80 14.67 34.40 -10.25
N ASN A 81 15.63 33.67 -9.68
CA ASN A 81 16.93 34.25 -9.32
C ASN A 81 17.64 34.83 -10.56
N ARG A 82 17.59 34.11 -11.69
CA ARG A 82 18.20 34.59 -12.94
C ARG A 82 17.52 35.84 -13.53
N VAL A 83 16.21 36.01 -13.33
CA VAL A 83 15.50 37.24 -13.71
C VAL A 83 15.95 38.40 -12.82
N GLU A 84 16.01 38.19 -11.51
CA GLU A 84 16.44 39.21 -10.55
C GLU A 84 17.87 39.67 -10.83
N GLU A 85 18.78 38.73 -11.11
CA GLU A 85 20.15 39.01 -11.56
C GLU A 85 20.16 39.84 -12.84
N ALA A 86 19.38 39.48 -13.87
CA ALA A 86 19.34 40.23 -15.12
C ALA A 86 18.83 41.67 -14.93
N TYR A 87 17.81 41.87 -14.08
CA TYR A 87 17.34 43.21 -13.73
C TYR A 87 18.39 44.02 -12.93
N SER A 88 19.09 43.37 -12.01
CA SER A 88 20.21 43.97 -11.26
C SER A 88 21.33 44.44 -12.19
N ASP A 89 21.64 43.64 -13.21
CA ASP A 89 22.64 43.94 -14.25
C ASP A 89 22.16 45.00 -15.27
N ARG A 90 20.90 45.46 -15.15
CA ARG A 90 20.22 46.37 -16.09
C ARG A 90 20.09 45.81 -17.52
N ASP A 91 20.16 44.49 -17.67
CA ASP A 91 19.96 43.79 -18.94
C ASP A 91 18.49 43.42 -19.11
N VAL A 92 17.72 44.38 -19.62
CA VAL A 92 16.26 44.28 -19.76
C VAL A 92 15.86 43.22 -20.78
N ASP A 93 16.61 43.09 -21.88
CA ASP A 93 16.31 42.13 -22.94
C ASP A 93 16.47 40.69 -22.43
N LYS A 94 17.54 40.42 -21.69
CA LYS A 94 17.75 39.13 -21.01
C LYS A 94 16.67 38.86 -19.97
N ALA A 95 16.33 39.85 -19.14
CA ALA A 95 15.28 39.70 -18.12
C ALA A 95 13.92 39.35 -18.76
N MET A 96 13.55 40.06 -19.85
CA MET A 96 12.34 39.76 -20.62
C MET A 96 12.36 38.37 -21.26
N GLY A 97 13.49 37.95 -21.81
CA GLY A 97 13.67 36.60 -22.35
C GLY A 97 13.41 35.50 -21.30
N ILE A 98 13.95 35.69 -20.09
CA ILE A 98 13.76 34.75 -18.98
C ILE A 98 12.31 34.80 -18.44
N GLU A 99 11.67 35.97 -18.40
CA GLU A 99 10.25 36.09 -18.03
C GLU A 99 9.32 35.37 -19.01
N MET A 100 9.60 35.43 -20.32
CA MET A 100 8.88 34.63 -21.31
C MET A 100 9.07 33.13 -21.07
N MET A 101 10.30 32.70 -20.75
CA MET A 101 10.58 31.31 -20.38
C MET A 101 9.80 30.89 -19.12
N LYS A 102 9.74 31.75 -18.08
CA LYS A 102 8.93 31.50 -16.87
C LYS A 102 7.46 31.33 -17.19
N LYS A 103 6.90 32.17 -18.06
CA LYS A 103 5.50 32.07 -18.49
C LYS A 103 5.23 30.73 -19.19
N HIS A 104 6.11 30.33 -20.10
CA HIS A 104 6.02 29.03 -20.77
C HIS A 104 6.14 27.88 -19.75
N TRP A 105 7.13 27.94 -18.86
CA TRP A 105 7.35 26.96 -17.81
C TRP A 105 6.13 26.77 -16.92
N ARG A 106 5.45 27.86 -16.54
CA ARG A 106 4.23 27.81 -15.72
C ARG A 106 3.08 27.06 -16.42
N ILE A 107 2.90 27.27 -17.73
CA ILE A 107 1.90 26.55 -18.51
C ILE A 107 2.25 25.05 -18.55
N THR A 108 3.48 24.74 -18.92
CA THR A 108 3.98 23.36 -18.99
C THR A 108 3.85 22.64 -17.65
N PHE A 109 4.25 23.30 -16.56
CA PHE A 109 4.13 22.76 -15.20
C PHE A 109 2.68 22.50 -14.81
N THR A 110 1.74 23.37 -15.19
CA THR A 110 0.31 23.17 -14.90
C THR A 110 -0.22 21.92 -15.61
N THR A 111 0.14 21.74 -16.89
CA THR A 111 -0.26 20.55 -17.67
C THR A 111 0.32 19.29 -17.06
N ILE A 112 1.63 19.26 -16.80
CA ILE A 112 2.32 18.09 -16.23
C ILE A 112 1.79 17.80 -14.82
N SER A 113 1.58 18.81 -13.99
CA SER A 113 1.01 18.62 -12.64
C SER A 113 -0.35 17.95 -12.70
N ARG A 114 -1.22 18.37 -13.64
CA ARG A 114 -2.53 17.74 -13.85
C ARG A 114 -2.40 16.28 -14.27
N GLU A 115 -1.48 15.97 -15.19
CA GLU A 115 -1.21 14.58 -15.61
C GLU A 115 -0.69 13.73 -14.44
N LEU A 116 0.19 14.30 -13.60
CA LEU A 116 0.69 13.64 -12.39
C LEU A 116 -0.41 13.42 -11.35
N ASP A 117 -1.33 14.38 -11.17
CA ASP A 117 -2.49 14.24 -10.28
C ASP A 117 -3.43 13.13 -10.78
N GLN A 118 -3.70 13.07 -12.09
CA GLN A 118 -4.50 12.01 -12.69
C GLN A 118 -3.85 10.63 -12.51
N LYS A 119 -2.54 10.55 -12.75
CA LYS A 119 -1.78 9.33 -12.51
C LYS A 119 -1.81 8.92 -11.04
N LEU A 120 -1.66 9.87 -10.12
CA LEU A 120 -1.71 9.61 -8.68
C LEU A 120 -3.10 9.13 -8.24
N ALA A 121 -4.16 9.74 -8.76
CA ALA A 121 -5.54 9.33 -8.48
C ALA A 121 -5.80 7.89 -8.95
N SER A 122 -5.43 7.57 -10.19
CA SER A 122 -5.55 6.20 -10.71
C SER A 122 -4.71 5.20 -9.91
N LEU A 123 -3.45 5.52 -9.59
CA LEU A 123 -2.61 4.67 -8.77
C LEU A 123 -3.20 4.44 -7.36
N LYS A 124 -3.89 5.45 -6.80
CA LYS A 124 -4.55 5.35 -5.50
C LYS A 124 -5.77 4.43 -5.57
N GLU A 125 -6.61 4.60 -6.59
CA GLU A 125 -7.78 3.73 -6.83
C GLU A 125 -7.37 2.27 -6.99
N ASP A 126 -6.27 2.00 -7.70
CA ASP A 126 -5.76 0.64 -7.90
C ASP A 126 -5.18 0.03 -6.62
N ILE A 127 -4.46 0.81 -5.81
CA ILE A 127 -3.73 0.28 -4.64
C ILE A 127 -4.57 0.20 -3.37
N GLU A 128 -5.61 1.02 -3.22
CA GLU A 128 -6.41 1.08 -1.99
C GLU A 128 -7.10 -0.26 -1.65
N PRO A 129 -7.74 -0.97 -2.60
CA PRO A 129 -8.27 -2.31 -2.35
C PRO A 129 -7.19 -3.32 -1.97
N ILE A 130 -6.02 -3.25 -2.63
CA ILE A 130 -4.88 -4.15 -2.37
C ILE A 130 -4.30 -3.88 -0.99
N GLY A 131 -4.18 -2.63 -0.58
CA GLY A 131 -3.69 -2.25 0.75
C GLY A 131 -4.62 -2.71 1.86
N LEU A 132 -5.94 -2.55 1.70
CA LEU A 132 -6.95 -3.07 2.63
C LEU A 132 -6.87 -4.60 2.70
N TRP A 133 -6.79 -5.26 1.55
CA TRP A 133 -6.63 -6.71 1.47
C TRP A 133 -5.38 -7.19 2.21
N HIS A 134 -4.23 -6.58 1.93
CA HIS A 134 -2.96 -6.91 2.58
C HIS A 134 -3.04 -6.79 4.11
N ILE A 135 -3.65 -5.73 4.64
CA ILE A 135 -3.83 -5.55 6.10
C ILE A 135 -4.70 -6.66 6.68
N ARG A 136 -5.82 -6.99 6.03
CA ARG A 136 -6.72 -8.09 6.45
C ARG A 136 -5.97 -9.42 6.50
N MET A 137 -5.20 -9.70 5.45
CA MET A 137 -4.40 -10.92 5.32
C MET A 137 -3.30 -11.02 6.38
N GLU A 138 -2.56 -9.94 6.64
CA GLU A 138 -1.55 -9.89 7.71
C GLU A 138 -2.17 -10.13 9.09
N HIS A 139 -3.34 -9.54 9.36
CA HIS A 139 -4.06 -9.75 10.60
C HIS A 139 -4.50 -11.21 10.76
N ALA A 140 -5.02 -11.82 9.69
CA ALA A 140 -5.39 -13.24 9.69
C ALA A 140 -4.20 -14.16 9.99
N ILE A 141 -3.03 -13.92 9.36
CA ILE A 141 -1.81 -14.69 9.67
C ILE A 141 -1.39 -14.52 11.13
N LYS A 142 -1.36 -13.29 11.65
CA LYS A 142 -0.99 -13.04 13.05
C LYS A 142 -1.90 -13.78 14.02
N LEU A 143 -3.20 -13.86 13.74
CA LEU A 143 -4.14 -14.63 14.56
C LEU A 143 -3.81 -16.12 14.54
N LEU A 144 -3.56 -16.69 13.36
CA LEU A 144 -3.16 -18.09 13.20
C LEU A 144 -1.84 -18.40 13.92
N GLU A 145 -0.85 -17.52 13.81
CA GLU A 145 0.48 -17.68 14.45
C GLU A 145 0.44 -17.46 15.97
N SER A 146 -0.44 -16.59 16.46
CA SER A 146 -0.52 -16.24 17.89
C SER A 146 -1.10 -17.32 18.79
N GLY A 147 -1.66 -18.40 18.23
CA GLY A 147 -2.09 -19.56 19.01
C GLY A 147 -3.09 -19.25 20.14
N LYS A 148 -3.93 -18.21 20.03
CA LYS A 148 -5.12 -18.07 20.89
C LYS A 148 -6.14 -19.15 20.50
N GLY A 149 -5.81 -20.38 20.88
CA GLY A 149 -6.39 -21.64 20.42
C GLY A 149 -5.53 -22.87 20.74
N THR A 150 -4.26 -22.69 21.14
CA THR A 150 -3.38 -23.79 21.52
C THR A 150 -2.70 -23.51 22.86
N SER A 151 -3.47 -23.41 23.94
CA SER A 151 -2.97 -23.76 25.27
C SER A 151 -3.78 -24.96 25.76
N ASN A 152 -3.34 -26.13 25.31
CA ASN A 152 -3.65 -27.39 25.97
C ASN A 152 -2.79 -27.44 27.25
N ASP A 153 -3.06 -26.55 28.20
CA ASP A 153 -2.60 -26.70 29.59
C ASP A 153 -3.59 -27.66 30.28
N CYS A 154 -3.66 -28.89 29.79
CA CYS A 154 -4.13 -30.01 30.59
C CYS A 154 -2.91 -30.55 31.31
N ASP A 155 -2.58 -29.90 32.43
CA ASP A 155 -1.62 -30.42 33.38
C ASP A 155 -2.22 -31.71 33.97
N ASP A 156 -1.69 -32.85 33.51
CA ASP A 156 -1.95 -34.20 33.98
C ASP A 156 -1.41 -34.39 35.41
N SER A 157 -1.99 -33.70 36.38
CA SER A 157 -1.66 -33.88 37.79
C SER A 157 -2.91 -33.86 38.68
N ALA A 158 -3.81 -34.81 38.44
CA ALA A 158 -4.85 -35.18 39.40
C ALA A 158 -5.25 -36.66 39.29
N GLN A 159 -4.27 -37.56 39.17
CA GLN A 159 -4.44 -38.97 39.52
C GLN A 159 -3.13 -39.53 40.11
N MET A 160 -2.95 -39.32 41.41
CA MET A 160 -2.52 -40.33 42.39
C MET A 160 -2.71 -39.79 43.80
#